data_AF-A0AAU4LWF6-F1
#
_entry.id   AF-A0AAU4LWF6-F1
#
_cell.length_a   1.000
_cell.length_b   1.000
_cell.length_c   1.000
_cell.angle_alpha   90.00
_cell.angle_beta   90.00
_cell.angle_gamma   90.00
#
_symmetry.space_group_name_H-M   'P 1'
#
loop_
_entity.id
_entity.type
_entity.pdbx_description
1 polymer ?
#
loop_
_entity_poly.entity_id
_entity_poly.type
_entity_poly.pdbx_seq_one_letter_code
_entity_poly.pdbx_strand_id
1 'polypeptide(L)'
;MPHVHPRWTAELLVGSFSGIQVMSQVLCRREGLGRRISVLLHYLLPSISTPAVLATLDMAEDRGERLLLSLENIPSEAGSTR
;
A
#
# COMPACT_ATOMS: atom_id res chain seq x y z
N MET A 1 20.53 -2.22 3.86
CA MET A 1 20.35 -2.71 2.48
C MET A 1 21.13 -1.81 1.53
N PRO A 2 22.36 -2.17 1.16
CA PRO A 2 23.25 -1.28 0.41
C PRO A 2 22.94 -1.18 -1.10
N HIS A 3 22.16 -2.12 -1.66
CA HIS A 3 21.84 -2.17 -3.09
C HIS A 3 20.53 -1.44 -3.47
N VAL A 4 19.73 -1.05 -2.49
CA VAL A 4 18.44 -0.37 -2.73
C VAL A 4 18.70 1.14 -2.82
N HIS A 5 18.38 1.74 -3.96
CA HIS A 5 18.47 3.19 -4.14
C HIS A 5 17.11 3.85 -3.88
N PRO A 6 16.93 4.61 -2.78
CA PRO A 6 15.60 5.06 -2.33
C PRO A 6 14.80 5.82 -3.38
N ARG A 7 15.47 6.71 -4.14
CA ARG A 7 14.82 7.49 -5.20
C ARG A 7 14.22 6.60 -6.31
N TRP A 8 15.03 5.73 -6.91
CA TRP A 8 14.59 4.86 -7.98
C TRP A 8 13.52 3.87 -7.51
N THR A 9 13.64 3.38 -6.28
CA THR A 9 12.62 2.53 -5.66
C THR A 9 11.30 3.27 -5.47
N ALA A 10 11.33 4.52 -5.01
CA ALA A 10 10.13 5.34 -4.87
C ALA A 10 9.47 5.63 -6.22
N GLU A 11 10.26 5.99 -7.23
CA GLU A 11 9.79 6.22 -8.60
C GLU A 11 9.15 4.96 -9.20
N LEU A 12 9.78 3.79 -9.01
CA LEU A 12 9.23 2.49 -9.42
C LEU A 12 7.91 2.16 -8.73
N LEU A 13 7.84 2.33 -7.41
CA LEU A 13 6.64 2.04 -6.62
C LEU A 13 5.46 2.94 -7.05
N VAL A 14 5.70 4.24 -7.16
CA VAL A 14 4.65 5.20 -7.56
C VAL A 14 4.21 4.95 -9.00
N GLY A 15 5.15 4.72 -9.92
CA GLY A 15 4.85 4.44 -11.33
C GLY A 15 4.03 3.15 -11.51
N SER A 16 4.45 2.06 -10.87
CA SER A 16 3.74 0.78 -10.93
C SER A 16 2.35 0.85 -10.29
N PHE A 17 2.22 1.49 -9.12
CA PHE A 17 0.93 1.71 -8.47
C PHE A 17 -0.02 2.53 -9.36
N SER A 18 0.48 3.64 -9.93
CA SER A 18 -0.30 4.51 -10.82
C SER A 18 -0.74 3.77 -12.09
N GLY A 19 0.16 2.96 -12.68
CA GLY A 19 -0.16 2.10 -13.81
C GLY A 19 -1.31 1.12 -13.50
N ILE A 20 -1.27 0.46 -12.34
CA ILE A 20 -2.35 -0.43 -11.88
C ILE A 20 -3.66 0.35 -11.71
N GLN A 21 -3.62 1.55 -11.12
CA GLN A 21 -4.81 2.39 -10.94
C GLN A 21 -5.47 2.73 -12.28
N VAL A 22 -4.68 3.18 -13.27
CA VAL A 22 -5.18 3.54 -14.60
C VAL A 22 -5.71 2.31 -15.34
N MET A 23 -4.95 1.21 -15.38
CA MET A 23 -5.38 -0.01 -16.07
C MET A 23 -6.63 -0.61 -15.44
N SER A 24 -6.72 -0.62 -14.11
CA SER A 24 -7.89 -1.12 -13.38
C SER A 24 -9.14 -0.26 -13.66
N GLN A 25 -8.98 1.06 -13.75
CA GLN A 25 -10.06 1.96 -14.15
C GLN A 25 -10.55 1.67 -15.58
N VAL A 26 -9.62 1.55 -16.52
CA VAL A 26 -9.93 1.36 -17.95
C VAL A 26 -10.59 0.00 -18.21
N LEU A 27 -10.06 -1.07 -17.63
CA LEU A 27 -10.49 -2.44 -17.94
C LEU A 27 -11.69 -2.91 -17.11
N CYS A 28 -11.78 -2.50 -15.84
CA CYS A 28 -12.74 -3.07 -14.89
C CYS A 28 -13.37 -2.02 -13.97
N ARG A 29 -13.27 -0.72 -14.26
CA ARG A 29 -13.80 0.35 -13.40
C ARG A 29 -13.37 0.21 -11.93
N ARG A 30 -12.12 -0.21 -11.70
CA ARG A 30 -11.50 -0.47 -10.39
C ARG A 30 -12.08 -1.65 -9.61
N GLU A 31 -12.90 -2.49 -10.23
CA GLU A 31 -13.32 -3.75 -9.62
C GLU A 31 -12.10 -4.63 -9.31
N GLY A 32 -11.97 -5.08 -8.06
CA GLY A 32 -10.83 -5.87 -7.59
C GLY A 32 -9.51 -5.11 -7.53
N LEU A 33 -9.54 -3.79 -7.32
CA LEU A 33 -8.32 -2.97 -7.18
C LEU A 33 -7.47 -3.39 -5.98
N GLY A 34 -8.07 -3.71 -4.83
CA GLY A 34 -7.37 -4.18 -3.63
C GLY A 34 -6.50 -5.41 -3.90
N ARG A 35 -7.04 -6.39 -4.62
CA ARG A 35 -6.29 -7.58 -5.09
C ARG A 35 -5.05 -7.22 -5.90
N ARG A 36 -5.19 -6.32 -6.88
CA ARG A 36 -4.09 -5.94 -7.77
C ARG A 36 -2.98 -5.19 -7.03
N ILE A 37 -3.35 -4.34 -6.07
CA ILE A 37 -2.40 -3.66 -5.18
C ILE A 37 -1.71 -4.68 -4.28
N SER A 38 -2.46 -5.62 -3.68
CA SER A 38 -1.90 -6.69 -2.87
C SER A 38 -0.86 -7.50 -3.65
N VAL A 39 -1.16 -7.89 -4.90
CA VAL A 39 -0.21 -8.57 -5.78
C VAL A 39 1.05 -7.72 -6.02
N LEU A 40 0.90 -6.43 -6.35
CA LEU A 40 2.06 -5.54 -6.52
C LEU A 40 2.96 -5.53 -5.29
N LEU A 41 2.38 -5.36 -4.10
CA LEU A 41 3.13 -5.27 -2.85
C LEU A 41 3.83 -6.60 -2.51
N HIS A 42 3.17 -7.74 -2.74
CA HIS A 42 3.76 -9.06 -2.52
C HIS A 42 4.99 -9.34 -3.39
N TYR A 43 5.05 -8.79 -4.61
CA TYR A 43 6.22 -8.93 -5.48
C TYR A 43 7.28 -7.85 -5.24
N LEU A 44 6.87 -6.63 -4.90
CA LEU A 44 7.78 -5.49 -4.78
C LEU A 44 8.47 -5.45 -3.40
N LEU A 45 7.72 -5.60 -2.30
CA LEU A 45 8.24 -5.38 -0.95
C LEU A 45 9.36 -6.35 -0.54
N PRO A 46 9.37 -7.64 -0.92
CA PRO A 46 10.49 -8.52 -0.61
C PRO A 46 11.83 -8.06 -1.18
N SER A 47 11.83 -7.30 -2.28
CA SER A 47 13.06 -6.79 -2.90
C SER A 47 13.69 -5.59 -2.18
N ILE A 48 12.96 -4.95 -1.27
CA ILE A 48 13.39 -3.69 -0.62
C ILE A 48 13.25 -3.70 0.91
N SER A 49 12.76 -4.78 1.50
CA SER A 49 12.56 -4.93 2.94
C SER A 49 13.50 -5.98 3.55
N THR A 50 13.85 -5.81 4.82
CA THR A 50 14.56 -6.87 5.56
C THR A 50 13.59 -8.01 5.87
N PRO A 51 14.07 -9.26 6.06
CA PRO A 51 13.19 -10.38 6.40
C PRO A 51 12.33 -10.14 7.66
N ALA A 52 12.92 -9.48 8.67
CA ALA A 52 12.22 -9.12 9.90
C ALA A 52 11.07 -8.13 9.67
N VAL A 53 11.27 -7.12 8.81
CA VAL A 53 10.20 -6.19 8.44
C VAL A 53 9.14 -6.90 7.60
N LEU A 54 9.56 -7.66 6.58
CA LEU A 54 8.66 -8.38 5.68
C LEU A 54 7.66 -9.28 6.43
N ALA A 55 8.12 -9.98 7.46
CA ALA A 55 7.28 -10.84 8.30
C ALA A 55 6.17 -10.11 9.07
N THR A 56 6.27 -8.79 9.22
CA THR A 56 5.29 -7.97 9.93
C THR A 56 4.29 -7.26 9.02
N LEU A 57 4.51 -7.30 7.70
CA LEU A 57 3.68 -6.57 6.75
C LEU A 57 2.38 -7.31 6.46
N ASP A 58 1.25 -6.66 6.77
CA ASP A 58 -0.07 -7.10 6.33
C ASP A 58 -0.35 -6.54 4.93
N MET A 59 -0.30 -7.42 3.93
CA MET A 59 -0.54 -7.12 2.51
C MET A 59 -1.85 -7.72 2.00
N ALA A 60 -2.78 -8.08 2.89
CA ALA A 60 -4.07 -8.65 2.50
C ALA A 60 -4.88 -7.67 1.62
N GLU A 61 -5.69 -8.20 0.70
CA GLU A 61 -6.43 -7.38 -0.27
C GLU A 61 -7.49 -6.46 0.38
N ASP A 62 -8.00 -6.85 1.55
CA ASP A 62 -8.99 -6.15 2.37
C ASP A 62 -8.35 -5.20 3.41
N ARG A 63 -7.02 -5.17 3.51
CA ARG A 63 -6.31 -4.38 4.54
C ARG A 63 -6.70 -2.89 4.53
N GLY A 64 -6.96 -2.34 3.35
CA GLY A 64 -7.40 -0.96 3.17
C GLY A 64 -8.80 -0.70 3.73
N GLU A 65 -9.74 -1.63 3.54
CA GLU A 65 -11.10 -1.53 4.08
C GLU A 65 -11.08 -1.63 5.61
N ARG A 66 -10.32 -2.58 6.15
CA ARG A 66 -10.07 -2.68 7.60
C ARG A 66 -9.44 -1.41 8.18
N LEU A 67 -8.53 -0.77 7.43
CA LEU A 67 -7.94 0.51 7.85
C LEU A 67 -8.99 1.60 7.91
N LEU A 68 -9.80 1.74 6.86
CA LEU A 68 -10.82 2.78 6.79
C LEU A 68 -11.82 2.68 7.95
N LEU A 69 -12.32 1.47 8.21
CA LEU A 69 -13.19 1.19 9.36
C LEU A 69 -12.51 1.52 10.70
N SER A 70 -11.21 1.28 10.83
CA SER A 70 -10.49 1.63 12.06
C SER A 70 -10.32 3.14 12.27
N LEU A 71 -10.17 3.91 11.18
CA LEU A 71 -10.02 5.38 11.24
C LEU A 71 -11.30 6.07 11.72
N GLU A 72 -12.47 5.53 11.34
CA GLU A 72 -13.78 6.01 11.80
C GLU A 72 -13.97 5.83 13.32
N ASN A 73 -13.21 4.93 13.95
CA ASN A 73 -13.27 4.63 15.38
C ASN A 73 -12.20 5.35 16.22
N ILE A 74 -11.39 6.23 15.61
CA ILE A 74 -10.41 7.04 16.34
C ILE A 74 -11.15 8.22 16.98
N PRO A 75 -11.18 8.36 18.33
CA PRO A 75 -11.74 9.54 18.97
C PRO A 75 -11.02 10.80 18.46
N SER A 76 -11.78 11.81 18.07
CA SER A 76 -11.24 13.12 17.70
C SER A 76 -10.61 13.78 18.93
N GLU A 77 -9.31 13.55 19.17
CA GLU A 77 -8.47 14.30 20.13
C GLU A 77 -8.21 15.76 19.67
N ALA A 78 -9.08 16.31 18.82
CA ALA A 78 -9.07 17.72 18.42
C ALA A 78 -10.13 18.48 19.21
N GLY A 79 -9.91 18.61 20.52
CA GLY A 79 -10.86 19.30 21.41
C GLY A 79 -10.34 19.60 22.81
N SER A 80 -9.04 19.51 23.08
CA SER A 80 -8.49 19.99 24.37
C SER A 80 -7.01 20.28 24.24
N THR A 81 -6.65 21.54 24.01
CA THR A 81 -5.65 22.32 24.79
C THR A 81 -5.54 23.71 24.15
N ARG A 82 -6.19 24.68 24.80
CA ARG A 82 -5.94 26.14 24.88
C ARG A 82 -5.54 26.92 23.63
#